data_AF-A0A7S4PPL0-F1
#
_entry.id   AF-A0A7S4PPL0-F1
#
_cell.length_a   1.000
_cell.length_b   1.000
_cell.length_c   1.000
_cell.angle_alpha   90.00
_cell.angle_beta   90.00
_cell.angle_gamma   90.00
#
_symmetry.space_group_name_H-M   'P 1'
#
loop_
_entity.id
_entity.type
_entity.pdbx_description
1 polymer ?
#
loop_
_entity_poly.entity_id
_entity_poly.type
_entity_poly.pdbx_seq_one_letter_code
_entity_poly.pdbx_strand_id
1 'polypeptide(L)'
;AASCCPCLLLSTIEHLKSTGQGMQPAVELWRYLQPQLIKGIRKEIDTEAHVSMLEAYSECFDLVGEATHDPESLKAASEAFNKVLKKYFDARANRSKLRGEGEDEDFDEFDKEKLENAIIRDDDVVALIAEMTGKLFKAYGPLYFPHFSPHIATWKQFLQPGCRERDTQIAMCIFDDMTEHMREAAAPHVSDLFNIYGALCTSESSDIRQASVFGLGLFAQYCGSSFAPVANNVANALCQVISHNDARAEGNVHPTENAISAVGKMCLHQPDSVDLAKFVPAFVSFLPVCEDKEESPVTYSTLAALMDKHPDLVLGSDSAKLPHILHLFGAVLGSDLVDEKATERIVTSIKRLESANQKLFQEGCGVLSQEERQKIIR
;
A
#
# COMPACT_ATOMS: atom_id res chain seq x y z
N ALA A 1 -12.01 29.95 -3.98
CA ALA A 1 -12.32 30.03 -2.52
C ALA A 1 -11.77 28.81 -1.78
N ALA A 2 -12.12 27.58 -2.18
CA ALA A 2 -11.58 26.36 -1.57
C ALA A 2 -10.05 26.32 -1.55
N SER A 3 -9.40 26.65 -2.68
CA SER A 3 -7.92 26.69 -2.79
C SER A 3 -7.24 27.71 -1.88
N CYS A 4 -7.98 28.62 -1.23
CA CYS A 4 -7.42 29.55 -0.26
C CYS A 4 -7.38 28.95 1.17
N CYS A 5 -8.13 27.88 1.43
CA CYS A 5 -8.21 27.25 2.75
C CYS A 5 -6.85 26.68 3.22
N PRO A 6 -6.11 25.92 2.39
CA PRO A 6 -4.77 25.44 2.76
C PRO A 6 -3.81 26.58 3.06
N CYS A 7 -3.78 27.62 2.21
CA CYS A 7 -2.91 28.78 2.41
C CYS A 7 -3.19 29.51 3.73
N LEU A 8 -4.47 29.66 4.10
CA LEU A 8 -4.87 30.29 5.35
C LEU A 8 -4.43 29.45 6.57
N LEU A 9 -4.62 28.13 6.52
CA LEU A 9 -4.13 27.22 7.56
C LEU A 9 -2.61 27.27 7.66
N LEU A 10 -1.90 27.14 6.54
CA LEU A 10 -0.44 27.17 6.50
C LEU A 10 0.10 28.48 7.08
N SER A 11 -0.45 29.63 6.67
CA SER A 11 -0.05 30.93 7.23
C SER A 11 -0.31 31.03 8.73
N THR A 12 -1.41 30.43 9.22
CA THR A 12 -1.73 30.37 10.65
C THR A 12 -0.69 29.50 11.38
N ILE A 13 -0.39 28.32 10.85
CA ILE A 13 0.58 27.37 11.43
C ILE A 13 1.98 28.00 11.51
N GLU A 14 2.44 28.64 10.45
CA GLU A 14 3.74 29.32 10.43
C GLU A 14 3.80 30.48 11.43
N HIS A 15 2.71 31.24 11.58
CA HIS A 15 2.64 32.27 12.61
C HIS A 15 2.74 31.68 14.03
N LEU A 16 1.98 30.63 14.32
CA LEU A 16 2.00 29.94 15.62
C LEU A 16 3.41 29.41 15.94
N LYS A 17 4.08 28.79 14.97
CA LYS A 17 5.48 28.34 15.11
C LYS A 17 6.42 29.50 15.43
N SER A 18 6.32 30.61 14.69
CA SER A 18 7.20 31.78 14.87
C SER A 18 7.02 32.48 16.22
N THR A 19 5.83 32.35 16.82
CA THR A 19 5.48 32.99 18.11
C THR A 19 5.55 32.02 19.29
N GLY A 20 5.94 30.76 19.07
CA GLY A 20 6.03 29.73 20.11
C GLY A 20 4.67 29.31 20.68
N GLN A 21 3.57 29.51 19.95
CA GLN A 21 2.23 29.14 20.35
C GLN A 21 1.90 27.69 19.92
N GLY A 22 0.99 27.03 20.65
CA GLY A 22 0.51 25.69 20.30
C GLY A 22 -0.41 25.68 19.07
N MET A 23 -0.64 24.50 18.48
CA MET A 23 -1.43 24.29 17.25
C MET A 23 -2.94 24.47 17.41
N GLN A 24 -3.44 24.71 18.63
CA GLN A 24 -4.87 24.79 18.94
C GLN A 24 -5.65 25.81 18.08
N PRO A 25 -5.13 27.02 17.79
CA PRO A 25 -5.84 27.97 16.91
C PRO A 25 -5.95 27.47 15.45
N ALA A 26 -4.97 26.72 14.96
CA ALA A 26 -5.05 26.12 13.63
C ALA A 26 -6.10 24.99 13.58
N VAL A 27 -6.21 24.19 14.65
CA VAL A 27 -7.26 23.18 14.82
C VAL A 27 -8.65 23.82 14.83
N GLU A 28 -8.83 24.93 15.53
CA GLU A 28 -10.10 25.67 15.57
C GLU A 28 -10.47 26.27 14.22
N LEU A 29 -9.49 26.81 13.49
CA LEU A 29 -9.68 27.27 12.13
C LEU A 29 -10.12 26.13 11.21
N TRP A 30 -9.49 24.96 11.29
CA TRP A 30 -9.91 23.80 10.50
C TRP A 30 -11.31 23.32 10.83
N ARG A 31 -11.68 23.26 12.12
CA ARG A 31 -13.05 22.92 12.55
C ARG A 31 -14.10 23.87 11.98
N TYR A 32 -13.74 25.13 11.73
CA TYR A 32 -14.61 26.09 11.06
C TYR A 32 -14.66 25.89 9.53
N LEU A 33 -13.52 25.63 8.89
CA LEU A 33 -13.41 25.50 7.43
C LEU A 33 -13.96 24.16 6.90
N GLN A 34 -13.67 23.06 7.58
CA GLN A 34 -13.96 21.69 7.14
C GLN A 34 -15.45 21.49 6.79
N PRO A 35 -16.43 21.89 7.63
CA PRO A 35 -17.85 21.70 7.27
C PRO A 35 -18.27 22.48 6.02
N GLN A 36 -17.64 23.63 5.74
CA GLN A 36 -17.93 24.42 4.53
C GLN A 36 -17.35 23.76 3.29
N LEU A 37 -16.12 23.22 3.38
CA LEU A 37 -15.52 22.44 2.29
C LEU A 37 -16.32 21.19 1.99
N ILE A 38 -16.70 20.41 3.01
CA ILE A 38 -17.57 19.23 2.85
C ILE A 38 -18.89 19.61 2.17
N LYS A 39 -19.51 20.72 2.60
CA LYS A 39 -20.76 21.21 2.00
C LYS A 39 -20.56 21.61 0.53
N GLY A 40 -19.43 22.22 0.18
CA GLY A 40 -19.04 22.53 -1.19
C GLY A 40 -18.93 21.26 -2.03
N ILE A 41 -18.10 20.32 -1.60
CA ILE A 41 -17.89 19.01 -2.24
C ILE A 41 -19.22 18.28 -2.46
N ARG A 42 -20.16 18.30 -1.51
CA ARG A 42 -21.45 17.60 -1.67
C ARG A 42 -22.38 18.21 -2.73
N LYS A 43 -22.17 19.48 -3.08
CA LYS A 43 -23.06 20.27 -3.94
C LYS A 43 -22.46 20.60 -5.30
N GLU A 44 -21.15 20.46 -5.44
CA GLU A 44 -20.45 20.83 -6.66
C GLU A 44 -20.84 19.92 -7.83
N ILE A 45 -21.02 20.56 -8.98
CA ILE A 45 -21.46 19.94 -10.22
C ILE A 45 -20.34 19.91 -11.25
N ASP A 46 -19.49 20.94 -11.24
CA ASP A 46 -18.35 21.07 -12.13
C ASP A 46 -17.18 20.18 -11.67
N THR A 47 -16.60 19.43 -12.60
CA THR A 47 -15.56 18.44 -12.26
C THR A 47 -14.24 19.10 -11.89
N GLU A 48 -13.85 20.21 -12.54
CA GLU A 48 -12.61 20.92 -12.20
C GLU A 48 -12.71 21.54 -10.81
N ALA A 49 -13.84 22.18 -10.51
CA ALA A 49 -14.12 22.70 -9.17
C ALA A 49 -14.14 21.59 -8.12
N HIS A 50 -14.65 20.40 -8.45
CA HIS A 50 -14.60 19.24 -7.55
C HIS A 50 -13.18 18.82 -7.22
N VAL A 51 -12.32 18.67 -8.23
CA VAL A 51 -10.90 18.35 -8.07
C VAL A 51 -10.25 19.36 -7.13
N SER A 52 -10.37 20.65 -7.44
CA SER A 52 -9.80 21.71 -6.60
C SER A 52 -10.35 21.74 -5.16
N MET A 53 -11.60 21.36 -4.92
CA MET A 53 -12.16 21.27 -3.57
C MET A 53 -11.63 20.05 -2.80
N LEU A 54 -11.44 18.92 -3.46
CA LEU A 54 -10.89 17.71 -2.87
C LEU A 54 -9.41 17.86 -2.55
N GLU A 55 -8.62 18.45 -3.47
CA GLU A 55 -7.22 18.82 -3.23
C GLU A 55 -7.09 19.77 -2.05
N ALA A 56 -7.90 20.84 -2.02
CA ALA A 56 -7.90 21.77 -0.89
C ALA A 56 -8.27 21.07 0.43
N TYR A 57 -9.21 20.13 0.43
CA TYR A 57 -9.52 19.35 1.63
C TYR A 57 -8.32 18.47 2.03
N SER A 58 -7.68 17.81 1.07
CA SER A 58 -6.50 16.95 1.24
C SER A 58 -5.35 17.70 1.89
N GLU A 59 -4.96 18.84 1.33
CA GLU A 59 -3.89 19.68 1.86
C GLU A 59 -4.22 20.20 3.26
N CYS A 60 -5.48 20.61 3.51
CA CYS A 60 -5.89 21.02 4.86
C CYS A 60 -5.77 19.86 5.86
N PHE A 61 -6.12 18.64 5.44
CA PHE A 61 -6.02 17.45 6.27
C PHE A 61 -4.56 17.12 6.60
N ASP A 62 -3.64 17.20 5.64
CA ASP A 62 -2.21 16.97 5.87
C ASP A 62 -1.61 17.99 6.86
N LEU A 63 -2.13 19.22 6.88
CA LEU A 63 -1.63 20.28 7.76
C LEU A 63 -2.07 20.13 9.23
N VAL A 64 -3.31 19.67 9.48
CA VAL A 64 -3.89 19.70 10.84
C VAL A 64 -4.95 18.62 11.10
N GLY A 65 -5.33 17.85 10.09
CA GLY A 65 -6.40 16.86 10.13
C GLY A 65 -6.20 15.79 11.20
N GLU A 66 -5.00 15.22 11.31
CA GLU A 66 -4.69 14.17 12.31
C GLU A 66 -4.88 14.66 13.76
N ALA A 67 -4.69 15.95 14.02
CA ALA A 67 -4.93 16.56 15.33
C ALA A 67 -6.43 16.75 15.63
N THR A 68 -7.30 16.48 14.67
CA THR A 68 -8.75 16.59 14.81
C THR A 68 -9.41 15.23 14.87
N HIS A 69 -9.93 14.88 16.05
CA HIS A 69 -10.68 13.65 16.26
C HIS A 69 -12.13 13.97 16.61
N ASP A 70 -12.90 14.36 15.59
CA ASP A 70 -14.33 14.65 15.74
C ASP A 70 -15.17 13.62 14.93
N PRO A 71 -15.90 12.71 15.60
CA PRO A 71 -16.68 11.68 14.93
C PRO A 71 -17.76 12.21 13.98
N GLU A 72 -18.34 13.38 14.25
CA GLU A 72 -19.37 13.98 13.39
C GLU A 72 -18.76 14.47 12.08
N SER A 73 -17.61 15.15 12.15
CA SER A 73 -16.82 15.56 10.99
C SER A 73 -16.35 14.36 10.17
N LEU A 74 -15.84 13.30 10.81
CA LEU A 74 -15.39 12.09 10.10
C LEU A 74 -16.54 11.41 9.36
N LYS A 75 -17.70 11.30 10.01
CA LYS A 75 -18.92 10.81 9.38
C LYS A 75 -19.32 11.68 8.19
N ALA A 76 -19.37 13.00 8.36
CA ALA A 76 -19.78 13.93 7.32
C ALA A 76 -18.84 13.89 6.10
N ALA A 77 -17.53 13.77 6.33
CA ALA A 77 -16.53 13.61 5.27
C ALA A 77 -16.73 12.29 4.53
N SER A 78 -16.83 11.16 5.25
CA SER A 78 -17.01 9.83 4.66
C SER A 78 -18.30 9.74 3.82
N GLU A 79 -19.41 10.26 4.33
CA GLU A 79 -20.68 10.33 3.60
C GLU A 79 -20.59 11.22 2.35
N ALA A 80 -19.86 12.34 2.43
CA ALA A 80 -19.65 13.23 1.29
C ALA A 80 -18.82 12.55 0.20
N PHE A 81 -17.70 11.96 0.57
CA PHE A 81 -16.81 11.25 -0.34
C PHE A 81 -17.53 10.09 -1.03
N ASN A 82 -18.24 9.24 -0.27
CA ASN A 82 -19.00 8.14 -0.87
C ASN A 82 -20.15 8.62 -1.78
N LYS A 83 -20.79 9.76 -1.46
CA LYS A 83 -21.79 10.36 -2.36
C LYS A 83 -21.17 10.78 -3.69
N VAL A 84 -20.03 11.48 -3.65
CA VAL A 84 -19.32 11.94 -4.85
C VAL A 84 -18.77 10.75 -5.62
N LEU A 85 -18.20 9.75 -4.94
CA LEU A 85 -17.72 8.49 -5.53
C LEU A 85 -18.80 7.82 -6.37
N LYS A 86 -20.01 7.64 -5.83
CA LYS A 86 -21.14 7.05 -6.57
C LYS A 86 -21.52 7.87 -7.80
N LYS A 87 -21.58 9.20 -7.68
CA LYS A 87 -21.85 10.10 -8.81
C LYS A 87 -20.86 9.85 -9.96
N TYR A 88 -19.57 9.78 -9.66
CA TYR A 88 -18.53 9.61 -10.68
C TYR A 88 -18.36 8.17 -11.16
N PHE A 89 -18.70 7.18 -10.33
CA PHE A 89 -18.79 5.79 -10.77
C PHE A 89 -19.88 5.62 -11.83
N ASP A 90 -21.10 6.08 -11.55
CA ASP A 90 -22.23 5.99 -12.48
C ASP A 90 -21.98 6.81 -13.75
N ALA A 91 -21.41 8.01 -13.61
CA ALA A 91 -21.14 8.88 -14.74
C ALA A 91 -20.08 8.30 -15.68
N ARG A 92 -19.00 7.70 -15.15
CA ARG A 92 -18.00 6.99 -15.96
C ARG A 92 -18.58 5.77 -16.64
N ALA A 93 -19.38 4.96 -15.94
CA ALA A 93 -20.03 3.80 -16.53
C ALA A 93 -20.93 4.19 -17.72
N ASN A 94 -21.67 5.29 -17.61
CA ASN A 94 -22.49 5.82 -18.71
C ASN A 94 -21.62 6.33 -19.87
N ARG A 95 -20.54 7.07 -19.59
CA ARG A 95 -19.61 7.57 -20.62
C ARG A 95 -18.89 6.44 -21.35
N SER A 96 -18.49 5.38 -20.67
CA SER A 96 -17.89 4.20 -21.28
C SER A 96 -18.86 3.46 -22.21
N LYS A 97 -20.16 3.40 -21.87
CA LYS A 97 -21.18 2.86 -22.78
C LYS A 97 -21.35 3.74 -24.02
N LEU A 98 -21.44 5.06 -23.85
CA LEU A 98 -21.51 6.00 -24.98
C LEU A 98 -20.31 5.88 -25.92
N ARG A 99 -19.10 5.63 -25.39
CA ARG A 99 -17.91 5.37 -26.21
C ARG A 99 -18.01 4.09 -27.04
N GLY A 100 -18.66 3.04 -26.52
CA GLY A 100 -18.79 1.75 -27.20
C GLY A 100 -20.02 1.61 -28.11
N GLU A 101 -21.09 2.35 -27.82
CA GLU A 101 -22.38 2.30 -28.54
C GLU A 101 -22.60 3.51 -29.46
N GLY A 102 -21.93 4.64 -29.20
CA GLY A 102 -22.21 5.94 -29.81
C GLY A 102 -21.32 6.32 -30.99
N GLU A 103 -20.74 5.34 -31.70
CA GLU A 103 -20.11 5.60 -33.00
C GLU A 103 -21.17 5.74 -34.12
N ASP A 104 -22.15 6.62 -33.93
CA ASP A 104 -23.07 7.04 -35.01
C ASP A 104 -22.32 7.97 -35.99
N GLU A 105 -22.87 8.18 -37.20
CA GLU A 105 -22.23 8.94 -38.29
C GLU A 105 -21.84 10.39 -37.91
N ASP A 106 -22.42 10.96 -36.86
CA ASP A 106 -22.17 12.33 -36.38
C ASP A 106 -21.09 12.43 -35.27
N PHE A 107 -20.54 11.31 -34.77
CA PHE A 107 -19.55 11.33 -33.68
C PHE A 107 -18.13 11.51 -34.22
N ASP A 108 -17.69 12.78 -34.29
CA ASP A 108 -16.39 13.15 -34.84
C ASP A 108 -15.23 12.99 -33.85
N GLU A 109 -14.00 13.25 -34.32
CA GLU A 109 -12.78 13.15 -33.51
C GLU A 109 -12.78 14.14 -32.33
N PHE A 110 -13.41 15.30 -32.48
CA PHE A 110 -13.50 16.30 -31.42
C PHE A 110 -14.44 15.86 -30.30
N ASP A 111 -15.57 15.22 -30.64
CA ASP A 111 -16.47 14.63 -29.66
C ASP A 111 -15.84 13.42 -28.93
N LYS A 112 -15.03 12.62 -29.63
CA LYS A 112 -14.20 11.56 -29.02
C LYS A 112 -13.23 12.12 -27.99
N GLU A 113 -12.44 13.12 -28.37
CA GLU A 113 -11.46 13.76 -27.48
C GLU A 113 -12.13 14.37 -26.24
N LYS A 114 -13.28 15.04 -26.44
CA LYS A 114 -14.05 15.63 -25.35
C LYS A 114 -14.58 14.59 -24.37
N LEU A 115 -15.04 13.44 -24.87
CA LEU A 115 -15.52 12.33 -24.04
C LEU A 115 -14.36 11.71 -23.24
N GLU A 116 -13.21 11.48 -23.87
CA GLU A 116 -12.03 10.92 -23.20
C GLU A 116 -11.50 11.87 -22.12
N ASN A 117 -11.40 13.17 -22.40
CA ASN A 117 -11.03 14.20 -21.42
C ASN A 117 -12.01 14.24 -20.23
N ALA A 118 -13.31 14.04 -20.46
CA ALA A 118 -14.29 13.98 -19.38
C ALA A 118 -14.07 12.73 -18.48
N ILE A 119 -13.76 11.58 -19.07
CA ILE A 119 -13.47 10.34 -18.33
C ILE A 119 -12.20 10.50 -17.49
N ILE A 120 -11.14 11.10 -18.05
CA ILE A 120 -9.88 11.35 -17.33
C ILE A 120 -10.15 12.21 -16.08
N ARG A 121 -10.91 13.30 -16.24
CA ARG A 121 -11.25 14.18 -15.11
C ARG A 121 -12.13 13.49 -14.06
N ASP A 122 -13.00 12.57 -14.49
CA ASP A 122 -13.76 11.76 -13.53
C ASP A 122 -12.83 10.80 -12.75
N ASP A 123 -11.80 10.26 -13.40
CA ASP A 123 -10.81 9.39 -12.78
C ASP A 123 -10.00 10.16 -11.71
N ASP A 124 -9.66 11.43 -11.96
CA ASP A 124 -8.98 12.29 -10.98
C ASP A 124 -9.82 12.46 -9.70
N VAL A 125 -11.13 12.69 -9.84
CA VAL A 125 -12.02 12.81 -8.68
C VAL A 125 -12.08 11.53 -7.86
N VAL A 126 -12.15 10.37 -8.53
CA VAL A 126 -12.18 9.07 -7.84
C VAL A 126 -10.84 8.77 -7.17
N ALA A 127 -9.72 9.07 -7.82
CA ALA A 127 -8.39 8.93 -7.25
C ALA A 127 -8.21 9.79 -6.00
N LEU A 128 -8.63 11.06 -6.03
CA LEU A 128 -8.58 11.95 -4.87
C LEU A 128 -9.46 11.45 -3.72
N ILE A 129 -10.66 10.92 -4.02
CA ILE A 129 -11.50 10.32 -2.98
C ILE A 129 -10.83 9.09 -2.37
N ALA A 130 -10.17 8.28 -3.19
CA ALA A 130 -9.46 7.10 -2.71
C ALA A 130 -8.27 7.50 -1.82
N GLU A 131 -7.43 8.44 -2.28
CA GLU A 131 -6.33 9.02 -1.50
C GLU A 131 -6.82 9.56 -0.15
N MET A 132 -7.91 10.35 -0.17
CA MET A 132 -8.49 10.88 1.07
C MET A 132 -8.97 9.78 2.01
N THR A 133 -9.55 8.72 1.47
CA THR A 133 -10.00 7.57 2.26
C THR A 133 -8.81 6.84 2.89
N GLY A 134 -7.73 6.64 2.14
CA GLY A 134 -6.45 6.10 2.64
C GLY A 134 -5.83 6.96 3.74
N LYS A 135 -5.79 8.29 3.57
CA LYS A 135 -5.34 9.23 4.62
C LYS A 135 -6.16 9.12 5.90
N LEU A 136 -7.48 8.95 5.79
CA LEU A 136 -8.35 8.75 6.95
C LEU A 136 -8.07 7.41 7.65
N PHE A 137 -7.81 6.33 6.90
CA PHE A 137 -7.38 5.06 7.49
C PHE A 137 -6.03 5.21 8.20
N LYS A 138 -5.04 5.83 7.56
CA LYS A 138 -3.71 6.05 8.15
C LYS A 138 -3.77 6.85 9.44
N ALA A 139 -4.55 7.93 9.45
CA ALA A 139 -4.66 8.84 10.59
C ALA A 139 -5.42 8.23 11.79
N TYR A 140 -6.49 7.47 11.53
CA TYR A 140 -7.43 7.06 12.60
C TYR A 140 -7.57 5.55 12.78
N GLY A 141 -7.05 4.74 11.85
CA GLY A 141 -7.09 3.28 11.89
C GLY A 141 -8.48 2.74 12.22
N PRO A 142 -8.62 1.86 13.23
CA PRO A 142 -9.91 1.31 13.64
C PRO A 142 -10.98 2.35 14.03
N LEU A 143 -10.60 3.57 14.42
CA LEU A 143 -11.56 4.61 14.79
C LEU A 143 -12.32 5.17 13.58
N TYR A 144 -11.77 5.05 12.36
CA TYR A 144 -12.47 5.45 11.14
C TYR A 144 -13.53 4.43 10.69
N PHE A 145 -13.38 3.17 11.10
CA PHE A 145 -14.19 2.07 10.59
C PHE A 145 -15.72 2.25 10.70
N PRO A 146 -16.30 2.76 11.81
CA PRO A 146 -17.74 2.98 11.90
C PRO A 146 -18.28 3.92 10.82
N HIS A 147 -17.44 4.83 10.32
CA HIS A 147 -17.78 5.79 9.27
C HIS A 147 -17.59 5.20 7.87
N PHE A 148 -16.55 4.36 7.67
CA PHE A 148 -16.27 3.72 6.40
C PHE A 148 -17.15 2.49 6.11
N SER A 149 -17.47 1.68 7.13
CA SER A 149 -18.15 0.39 6.95
C SER A 149 -19.45 0.42 6.12
N PRO A 150 -20.31 1.48 6.16
CA PRO A 150 -21.48 1.57 5.29
C PRO A 150 -21.14 1.72 3.80
N HIS A 151 -19.87 1.96 3.45
CA HIS A 151 -19.39 2.26 2.11
C HIS A 151 -18.58 1.10 1.49
N ILE A 152 -18.28 0.04 2.25
CA ILE A 152 -17.59 -1.17 1.77
C ILE A 152 -18.25 -1.72 0.51
N ALA A 153 -19.58 -1.83 0.51
CA ALA A 153 -20.33 -2.35 -0.63
C ALA A 153 -20.17 -1.49 -1.89
N THR A 154 -20.00 -0.16 -1.75
CA THR A 154 -19.71 0.72 -2.89
C THR A 154 -18.36 0.36 -3.50
N TRP A 155 -17.31 0.25 -2.68
CA TRP A 155 -15.97 -0.10 -3.18
C TRP A 155 -15.92 -1.51 -3.79
N LYS A 156 -16.67 -2.48 -3.25
CA LYS A 156 -16.78 -3.82 -3.86
C LYS A 156 -17.42 -3.82 -5.25
N GLN A 157 -18.16 -2.78 -5.64
CA GLN A 157 -18.69 -2.66 -7.01
C GLN A 157 -17.58 -2.43 -8.04
N PHE A 158 -16.47 -1.82 -7.63
CA PHE A 158 -15.32 -1.55 -8.50
C PHE A 158 -14.45 -2.80 -8.71
N LEU A 159 -14.68 -3.87 -7.94
CA LEU A 159 -14.01 -5.17 -8.08
C LEU A 159 -14.85 -6.20 -8.84
N GLN A 160 -16.02 -5.82 -9.37
CA GLN A 160 -16.87 -6.76 -10.10
C GLN A 160 -16.22 -7.16 -11.42
N PRO A 161 -16.45 -8.40 -11.91
CA PRO A 161 -15.99 -8.81 -13.23
C PRO A 161 -16.45 -7.84 -14.32
N GLY A 162 -15.53 -7.41 -15.19
CA GLY A 162 -15.79 -6.46 -16.27
C GLY A 162 -15.64 -4.98 -15.89
N CYS A 163 -15.30 -4.67 -14.64
CA CYS A 163 -14.85 -3.33 -14.27
C CYS A 163 -13.54 -2.95 -15.00
N ARG A 164 -13.29 -1.65 -15.15
CA ARG A 164 -12.05 -1.13 -15.72
C ARG A 164 -10.87 -1.48 -14.81
N GLU A 165 -9.68 -1.63 -15.40
CA GLU A 165 -8.48 -1.96 -14.64
C GLU A 165 -8.16 -0.94 -13.54
N ARG A 166 -8.24 0.35 -13.87
CA ARG A 166 -8.05 1.45 -12.92
C ARG A 166 -9.06 1.43 -11.77
N ASP A 167 -10.32 1.08 -12.04
CA ASP A 167 -11.33 0.96 -10.98
C ASP A 167 -11.01 -0.19 -10.04
N THR A 168 -10.61 -1.32 -10.61
CA THR A 168 -10.19 -2.52 -9.87
C THR A 168 -9.00 -2.18 -8.98
N GLN A 169 -7.94 -1.61 -9.55
CA GLN A 169 -6.74 -1.20 -8.83
C GLN A 169 -7.06 -0.26 -7.66
N ILE A 170 -7.82 0.81 -7.90
CA ILE A 170 -8.15 1.79 -6.85
C ILE A 170 -8.91 1.13 -5.69
N ALA A 171 -9.88 0.26 -6.00
CA ALA A 171 -10.62 -0.44 -4.96
C ALA A 171 -9.74 -1.41 -4.16
N MET A 172 -8.78 -2.06 -4.81
CA MET A 172 -7.78 -2.89 -4.12
C MET A 172 -6.96 -2.05 -3.15
N CYS A 173 -6.42 -0.90 -3.60
CA CYS A 173 -5.68 0.02 -2.73
C CYS A 173 -6.49 0.42 -1.47
N ILE A 174 -7.80 0.63 -1.60
CA ILE A 174 -8.66 0.93 -0.44
C ILE A 174 -8.75 -0.22 0.55
N PHE A 175 -8.86 -1.47 0.09
CA PHE A 175 -8.89 -2.63 0.97
C PHE A 175 -7.51 -2.96 1.54
N ASP A 176 -6.45 -2.61 0.83
CA ASP A 176 -5.07 -2.70 1.29
C ASP A 176 -4.84 -1.70 2.42
N ASP A 177 -5.16 -0.41 2.23
CA ASP A 177 -5.08 0.64 3.27
C ASP A 177 -5.92 0.28 4.50
N MET A 178 -7.13 -0.23 4.28
CA MET A 178 -8.00 -0.72 5.36
C MET A 178 -7.30 -1.82 6.15
N THR A 179 -6.66 -2.78 5.48
CA THR A 179 -5.97 -3.90 6.13
C THR A 179 -4.70 -3.46 6.83
N GLU A 180 -3.91 -2.58 6.23
CA GLU A 180 -2.67 -2.07 6.80
C GLU A 180 -2.92 -1.28 8.08
N HIS A 181 -3.92 -0.39 8.07
CA HIS A 181 -4.15 0.55 9.15
C HIS A 181 -5.16 0.07 10.20
N MET A 182 -6.04 -0.89 9.86
CA MET A 182 -6.90 -1.55 10.86
C MET A 182 -6.37 -2.91 11.32
N ARG A 183 -5.40 -3.49 10.62
CA ARG A 183 -4.76 -4.77 10.95
C ARG A 183 -5.80 -5.88 11.15
N GLU A 184 -5.73 -6.61 12.26
CA GLU A 184 -6.61 -7.76 12.55
C GLU A 184 -8.10 -7.38 12.54
N ALA A 185 -8.44 -6.12 12.82
CA ALA A 185 -9.83 -5.65 12.77
C ALA A 185 -10.41 -5.60 11.34
N ALA A 186 -9.58 -5.59 10.30
CA ALA A 186 -10.04 -5.65 8.91
C ALA A 186 -10.49 -7.05 8.49
N ALA A 187 -9.98 -8.11 9.12
CA ALA A 187 -10.11 -9.49 8.64
C ALA A 187 -11.56 -9.95 8.35
N PRO A 188 -12.57 -9.64 9.18
CA PRO A 188 -13.96 -10.02 8.90
C PRO A 188 -14.56 -9.37 7.63
N HIS A 189 -13.94 -8.29 7.14
CA HIS A 189 -14.46 -7.44 6.07
C HIS A 189 -13.77 -7.67 4.71
N VAL A 190 -12.57 -8.26 4.72
CA VAL A 190 -11.75 -8.52 3.52
C VAL A 190 -11.62 -10.01 3.20
N SER A 191 -12.08 -10.91 4.07
CA SER A 191 -11.91 -12.37 3.88
C SER A 191 -12.51 -12.93 2.59
N ASP A 192 -13.59 -12.33 2.09
CA ASP A 192 -14.20 -12.71 0.80
C ASP A 192 -13.39 -12.23 -0.41
N LEU A 193 -12.42 -11.34 -0.22
CA LEU A 193 -11.54 -10.81 -1.27
C LEU A 193 -10.28 -11.65 -1.50
N PHE A 194 -9.93 -12.57 -0.59
CA PHE A 194 -8.67 -13.32 -0.69
C PHE A 194 -8.51 -14.10 -1.99
N ASN A 195 -9.59 -14.75 -2.45
CA ASN A 195 -9.58 -15.48 -3.72
C ASN A 195 -9.54 -14.55 -4.94
N ILE A 196 -10.16 -13.36 -4.83
CA ILE A 196 -10.13 -12.35 -5.89
C ILE A 196 -8.69 -11.87 -6.07
N TYR A 197 -8.02 -11.48 -4.99
CA TYR A 197 -6.60 -11.12 -5.01
C TYR A 197 -5.72 -12.30 -5.47
N GLY A 198 -5.98 -13.51 -4.98
CA GLY A 198 -5.25 -14.71 -5.44
C GLY A 198 -5.33 -14.94 -6.95
N ALA A 199 -6.44 -14.55 -7.61
CA ALA A 199 -6.55 -14.60 -9.06
C ALA A 199 -5.86 -13.40 -9.74
N LEU A 200 -6.03 -12.20 -9.20
CA LEU A 200 -5.52 -10.94 -9.76
C LEU A 200 -4.00 -10.78 -9.65
N CYS A 201 -3.32 -11.56 -8.80
CA CYS A 201 -1.85 -11.52 -8.71
C CYS A 201 -1.15 -11.96 -10.00
N THR A 202 -1.87 -12.61 -10.91
CA THR A 202 -1.40 -13.01 -12.25
C THR A 202 -2.04 -12.19 -13.38
N SER A 203 -2.69 -11.05 -13.06
CA SER A 203 -3.25 -10.13 -14.06
C SER A 203 -2.21 -9.72 -15.10
N GLU A 204 -2.62 -9.42 -16.33
CA GLU A 204 -1.72 -8.85 -17.35
C GLU A 204 -1.28 -7.41 -16.99
N SER A 205 -2.15 -6.68 -16.26
CA SER A 205 -1.90 -5.32 -15.79
C SER A 205 -0.93 -5.33 -14.61
N SER A 206 0.24 -4.69 -14.78
CA SER A 206 1.27 -4.56 -13.73
C SER A 206 0.73 -3.89 -12.47
N ASP A 207 -0.13 -2.90 -12.65
CA ASP A 207 -0.74 -2.09 -11.60
C ASP A 207 -1.70 -2.92 -10.74
N ILE A 208 -2.54 -3.75 -11.38
CA ILE A 208 -3.40 -4.70 -10.68
C ILE A 208 -2.57 -5.76 -9.98
N ARG A 209 -1.54 -6.32 -10.65
CA ARG A 209 -0.67 -7.31 -10.01
C ARG A 209 -0.03 -6.73 -8.76
N GLN A 210 0.50 -5.51 -8.82
CA GLN A 210 1.17 -4.86 -7.68
C GLN A 210 0.23 -4.70 -6.49
N ALA A 211 -0.95 -4.09 -6.68
CA ALA A 211 -1.96 -3.98 -5.63
C ALA A 211 -2.34 -5.35 -5.07
N SER A 212 -2.50 -6.34 -5.95
CA SER A 212 -2.84 -7.69 -5.56
C SER A 212 -1.80 -8.36 -4.68
N VAL A 213 -0.52 -8.30 -5.06
CA VAL A 213 0.53 -8.98 -4.29
C VAL A 213 0.81 -8.27 -2.97
N PHE A 214 0.68 -6.93 -2.95
CA PHE A 214 0.77 -6.12 -1.74
C PHE A 214 -0.32 -6.51 -0.73
N GLY A 215 -1.60 -6.48 -1.15
CA GLY A 215 -2.72 -6.89 -0.31
C GLY A 215 -2.63 -8.33 0.18
N LEU A 216 -2.17 -9.28 -0.64
CA LEU A 216 -1.95 -10.67 -0.21
C LEU A 216 -0.90 -10.77 0.91
N GLY A 217 0.14 -9.94 0.86
CA GLY A 217 1.11 -9.82 1.94
C GLY A 217 0.48 -9.29 3.23
N LEU A 218 -0.35 -8.26 3.14
CA LEU A 218 -1.09 -7.70 4.28
C LEU A 218 -2.09 -8.70 4.87
N PHE A 219 -2.83 -9.43 4.04
CA PHE A 219 -3.76 -10.45 4.49
C PHE A 219 -3.05 -11.59 5.23
N ALA A 220 -1.89 -12.04 4.72
CA ALA A 220 -1.08 -13.02 5.41
C ALA A 220 -0.60 -12.53 6.78
N GLN A 221 -0.22 -11.26 6.87
CA GLN A 221 0.29 -10.65 8.10
C GLN A 221 -0.78 -10.41 9.15
N TYR A 222 -1.97 -9.92 8.74
CA TYR A 222 -2.96 -9.38 9.68
C TYR A 222 -4.27 -10.17 9.76
N CYS A 223 -4.60 -11.05 8.79
CA CYS A 223 -5.88 -11.76 8.81
C CYS A 223 -5.84 -13.13 9.50
N GLY A 224 -4.69 -13.57 10.01
CA GLY A 224 -4.54 -14.74 10.87
C GLY A 224 -5.23 -15.99 10.31
N SER A 225 -6.06 -16.64 11.14
CA SER A 225 -6.75 -17.89 10.81
C SER A 225 -7.75 -17.77 9.66
N SER A 226 -8.25 -16.57 9.34
CA SER A 226 -9.12 -16.37 8.18
C SER A 226 -8.36 -16.56 6.86
N PHE A 227 -7.07 -16.22 6.83
CA PHE A 227 -6.22 -16.36 5.63
C PHE A 227 -5.54 -17.73 5.53
N ALA A 228 -5.35 -18.41 6.66
CA ALA A 228 -4.72 -19.73 6.73
C ALA A 228 -5.19 -20.75 5.66
N PRO A 229 -6.50 -20.89 5.34
CA PRO A 229 -6.96 -21.87 4.35
C PRO A 229 -6.45 -21.62 2.92
N VAL A 230 -6.09 -20.39 2.58
CA VAL A 230 -5.62 -20.02 1.22
C VAL A 230 -4.11 -19.79 1.16
N ALA A 231 -3.44 -19.63 2.32
CA ALA A 231 -2.05 -19.20 2.42
C ALA A 231 -1.08 -20.01 1.54
N ASN A 232 -1.11 -21.35 1.62
CA ASN A 232 -0.22 -22.20 0.82
C ASN A 232 -0.45 -22.06 -0.70
N ASN A 233 -1.71 -21.94 -1.13
CA ASN A 233 -2.05 -21.81 -2.55
C ASN A 233 -1.61 -20.44 -3.09
N VAL A 234 -1.84 -19.38 -2.30
CA VAL A 234 -1.38 -18.04 -2.65
C VAL A 234 0.15 -17.98 -2.71
N ALA A 235 0.87 -18.57 -1.75
CA ALA A 235 2.34 -18.61 -1.78
C ALA A 235 2.87 -19.28 -3.06
N ASN A 236 2.22 -20.36 -3.54
CA ASN A 236 2.55 -20.96 -4.83
C ASN A 236 2.32 -20.01 -6.01
N ALA A 237 1.18 -19.32 -6.05
CA ALA A 237 0.86 -18.37 -7.11
C ALA A 237 1.88 -17.20 -7.14
N LEU A 238 2.25 -16.66 -5.97
CA LEU A 238 3.28 -15.63 -5.88
C LEU A 238 4.65 -16.11 -6.39
N CYS A 239 5.06 -17.34 -6.06
CA CYS A 239 6.29 -17.91 -6.63
C CYS A 239 6.25 -18.00 -8.16
N GLN A 240 5.09 -18.26 -8.77
CA GLN A 240 4.94 -18.27 -10.23
C GLN A 240 5.09 -16.87 -10.83
N VAL A 241 4.51 -15.84 -10.19
CA VAL A 241 4.68 -14.44 -10.59
C VAL A 241 6.15 -14.04 -10.56
N ILE A 242 6.85 -14.35 -9.46
CA ILE A 242 8.27 -14.02 -9.28
C ILE A 242 9.17 -14.75 -10.29
N SER A 243 8.80 -15.98 -10.65
CA SER A 243 9.58 -16.81 -11.57
C SER A 243 9.25 -16.57 -13.04
N HIS A 244 8.37 -15.61 -13.36
CA HIS A 244 8.05 -15.26 -14.74
C HIS A 244 9.29 -14.70 -15.46
N ASN A 245 9.48 -15.04 -16.74
CA ASN A 245 10.68 -14.66 -17.50
C ASN A 245 10.92 -13.14 -17.51
N ASP A 246 9.83 -12.36 -17.58
CA ASP A 246 9.87 -10.90 -17.62
C ASP A 246 9.62 -10.25 -16.25
N ALA A 247 9.69 -11.01 -15.14
CA ALA A 247 9.35 -10.52 -13.80
C ALA A 247 10.18 -9.30 -13.37
N ARG A 248 11.44 -9.23 -13.82
CA ARG A 248 12.36 -8.11 -13.52
C ARG A 248 12.52 -7.13 -14.68
N ALA A 249 11.70 -7.21 -15.72
CA ALA A 249 11.69 -6.23 -16.80
C ALA A 249 11.11 -4.88 -16.33
N GLU A 250 11.36 -3.82 -17.10
CA GLU A 250 10.76 -2.50 -16.87
C GLU A 250 9.22 -2.62 -16.80
N GLY A 251 8.61 -1.96 -15.82
CA GLY A 251 7.18 -2.08 -15.51
C GLY A 251 6.78 -3.29 -14.65
N ASN A 252 7.61 -4.34 -14.56
CA ASN A 252 7.30 -5.55 -13.76
C ASN A 252 8.09 -5.64 -12.46
N VAL A 253 9.13 -4.84 -12.28
CA VAL A 253 10.01 -4.95 -11.12
C VAL A 253 9.29 -4.70 -9.78
N HIS A 254 8.48 -3.65 -9.67
CA HIS A 254 7.73 -3.33 -8.45
C HIS A 254 6.72 -4.42 -8.05
N PRO A 255 5.82 -4.91 -8.94
CA PRO A 255 4.95 -6.03 -8.57
C PRO A 255 5.73 -7.30 -8.21
N THR A 256 6.88 -7.56 -8.85
CA THR A 256 7.71 -8.70 -8.49
C THR A 256 8.35 -8.55 -7.11
N GLU A 257 8.87 -7.38 -6.77
CA GLU A 257 9.46 -7.13 -5.44
C GLU A 257 8.41 -7.15 -4.34
N ASN A 258 7.21 -6.63 -4.59
CA ASN A 258 6.07 -6.76 -3.67
C ASN A 258 5.68 -8.24 -3.49
N ALA A 259 5.71 -9.05 -4.56
CA ALA A 259 5.44 -10.48 -4.46
C ALA A 259 6.49 -11.21 -3.61
N ILE A 260 7.78 -10.84 -3.75
CA ILE A 260 8.87 -11.37 -2.91
C ILE A 260 8.62 -11.04 -1.44
N SER A 261 8.30 -9.78 -1.14
CA SER A 261 7.94 -9.35 0.21
C SER A 261 6.75 -10.13 0.75
N ALA A 262 5.69 -10.30 -0.04
CA ALA A 262 4.49 -11.05 0.34
C ALA A 262 4.78 -12.53 0.65
N VAL A 263 5.65 -13.21 -0.13
CA VAL A 263 6.11 -14.57 0.18
C VAL A 263 6.86 -14.60 1.53
N GLY A 264 7.72 -13.63 1.79
CA GLY A 264 8.38 -13.47 3.09
C GLY A 264 7.37 -13.30 4.24
N LYS A 265 6.40 -12.38 4.08
CA LYS A 265 5.32 -12.15 5.05
C LYS A 265 4.52 -13.43 5.31
N MET A 266 4.20 -14.22 4.28
CA MET A 266 3.52 -15.52 4.42
C MET A 266 4.35 -16.52 5.22
N CYS A 267 5.65 -16.65 4.94
CA CYS A 267 6.52 -17.53 5.71
C CYS A 267 6.61 -17.11 7.19
N LEU A 268 6.63 -15.81 7.46
CA LEU A 268 6.79 -15.30 8.82
C LEU A 268 5.51 -15.34 9.65
N HIS A 269 4.35 -15.10 9.03
CA HIS A 269 3.07 -14.89 9.70
C HIS A 269 2.06 -16.03 9.53
N GLN A 270 2.27 -16.93 8.58
CA GLN A 270 1.44 -18.12 8.36
C GLN A 270 2.25 -19.44 8.45
N PRO A 271 3.18 -19.60 9.42
CA PRO A 271 4.14 -20.70 9.42
C PRO A 271 3.50 -22.10 9.48
N ASP A 272 2.32 -22.22 10.11
CA ASP A 272 1.60 -23.49 10.21
C ASP A 272 0.73 -23.79 8.97
N SER A 273 0.56 -22.81 8.08
CA SER A 273 -0.34 -22.87 6.92
C SER A 273 0.40 -22.81 5.59
N VAL A 274 1.74 -22.70 5.60
CA VAL A 274 2.58 -22.73 4.40
C VAL A 274 3.69 -23.77 4.55
N ASP A 275 4.10 -24.37 3.44
CA ASP A 275 5.26 -25.26 3.41
C ASP A 275 6.56 -24.44 3.55
N LEU A 276 6.99 -24.19 4.80
CA LEU A 276 8.20 -23.41 5.08
C LEU A 276 9.46 -24.02 4.47
N ALA A 277 9.55 -25.36 4.42
CA ALA A 277 10.69 -26.05 3.86
C ALA A 277 10.84 -25.80 2.36
N LYS A 278 9.72 -25.53 1.68
CA LYS A 278 9.69 -25.08 0.29
C LYS A 278 9.90 -23.57 0.16
N PHE A 279 9.13 -22.76 0.87
CA PHE A 279 9.01 -21.34 0.58
C PHE A 279 10.09 -20.47 1.19
N VAL A 280 10.66 -20.81 2.35
CA VAL A 280 11.78 -20.03 2.92
C VAL A 280 13.03 -20.12 2.03
N PRO A 281 13.46 -21.30 1.54
CA PRO A 281 14.57 -21.35 0.60
C PRO A 281 14.30 -20.63 -0.72
N ALA A 282 13.05 -20.65 -1.21
CA ALA A 282 12.64 -19.95 -2.42
C ALA A 282 12.67 -18.43 -2.23
N PHE A 283 12.10 -17.92 -1.14
CA PHE A 283 12.16 -16.50 -0.75
C PHE A 283 13.60 -15.97 -0.75
N VAL A 284 14.52 -16.69 -0.11
CA VAL A 284 15.95 -16.32 -0.10
C VAL A 284 16.53 -16.25 -1.52
N SER A 285 16.14 -17.16 -2.42
CA SER A 285 16.64 -17.17 -3.79
C SER A 285 16.08 -16.07 -4.69
N PHE A 286 14.98 -15.42 -4.30
CA PHE A 286 14.35 -14.36 -5.09
C PHE A 286 14.92 -12.97 -4.81
N LEU A 287 15.64 -12.81 -3.69
CA LEU A 287 16.32 -11.58 -3.31
C LEU A 287 17.43 -11.22 -4.32
N PRO A 288 17.74 -9.92 -4.54
CA PRO A 288 17.42 -8.76 -3.68
C PRO A 288 16.06 -8.07 -3.95
N VAL A 289 15.63 -7.23 -3.01
CA VAL A 289 14.62 -6.18 -3.21
C VAL A 289 15.31 -4.82 -3.10
N CYS A 290 15.34 -4.05 -4.19
CA CYS A 290 16.12 -2.82 -4.29
C CYS A 290 15.45 -1.66 -5.04
N GLU A 291 14.41 -1.91 -5.84
CA GLU A 291 13.70 -0.85 -6.56
C GLU A 291 12.55 -0.29 -5.72
N ASP A 292 11.80 -1.16 -5.06
CA ASP A 292 10.73 -0.78 -4.14
C ASP A 292 11.30 -0.46 -2.75
N LYS A 293 11.57 0.83 -2.53
CA LYS A 293 12.12 1.34 -1.27
C LYS A 293 11.17 1.24 -0.08
N GLU A 294 9.87 1.10 -0.32
CA GLU A 294 8.88 0.93 0.76
C GLU A 294 8.87 -0.52 1.24
N GLU A 295 8.95 -1.49 0.33
CA GLU A 295 8.97 -2.92 0.66
C GLU A 295 10.36 -3.45 1.02
N SER A 296 11.43 -2.75 0.63
CA SER A 296 12.81 -3.12 0.99
C SER A 296 13.05 -3.28 2.51
N PRO A 297 12.76 -2.27 3.38
CA PRO A 297 12.95 -2.41 4.82
C PRO A 297 12.13 -3.55 5.43
N VAL A 298 10.91 -3.77 4.91
CA VAL A 298 10.02 -4.85 5.35
C VAL A 298 10.60 -6.22 4.97
N THR A 299 11.10 -6.34 3.75
CA THR A 299 11.70 -7.59 3.22
C THR A 299 12.94 -7.99 4.00
N TYR A 300 13.88 -7.08 4.24
CA TYR A 300 15.10 -7.40 4.98
C TYR A 300 14.86 -7.62 6.48
N SER A 301 13.89 -6.91 7.08
CA SER A 301 13.43 -7.21 8.44
C SER A 301 12.83 -8.61 8.55
N THR A 302 12.07 -9.01 7.52
CA THR A 302 11.47 -10.34 7.41
C THR A 302 12.54 -11.41 7.22
N LEU A 303 13.55 -11.19 6.38
CA LEU A 303 14.69 -12.09 6.23
C LEU A 303 15.43 -12.30 7.57
N ALA A 304 15.72 -11.22 8.30
CA ALA A 304 16.34 -11.30 9.61
C ALA A 304 15.47 -12.08 10.62
N ALA A 305 14.15 -11.89 10.59
CA ALA A 305 13.20 -12.66 11.41
C ALA A 305 13.12 -14.14 11.05
N LEU A 306 13.12 -14.48 9.76
CA LEU A 306 13.17 -15.87 9.32
C LEU A 306 14.51 -16.51 9.67
N MET A 307 15.64 -15.79 9.60
CA MET A 307 16.95 -16.31 10.01
C MET A 307 16.98 -16.63 11.51
N ASP A 308 16.38 -15.80 12.35
CA ASP A 308 16.28 -16.06 13.79
C ASP A 308 15.39 -17.27 14.11
N LYS A 309 14.26 -17.42 13.40
CA LYS A 309 13.25 -18.46 13.68
C LYS A 309 13.56 -19.81 13.03
N HIS A 310 14.10 -19.78 11.81
CA HIS A 310 14.33 -20.93 10.95
C HIS A 310 15.73 -20.87 10.30
N PRO A 311 16.81 -20.81 11.10
CA PRO A 311 18.17 -20.66 10.59
C PRO A 311 18.53 -21.75 9.58
N ASP A 312 18.12 -23.00 9.81
CA ASP A 312 18.41 -24.12 8.89
C ASP A 312 17.79 -23.93 7.50
N LEU A 313 16.60 -23.32 7.42
CA LEU A 313 15.91 -23.08 6.15
C LEU A 313 16.48 -21.88 5.40
N VAL A 314 16.91 -20.84 6.14
CA VAL A 314 17.49 -19.62 5.57
C VAL A 314 18.94 -19.83 5.14
N LEU A 315 19.76 -20.43 6.01
CA LEU A 315 21.17 -20.67 5.78
C LEU A 315 21.42 -21.89 4.88
N GLY A 316 20.44 -22.81 4.78
CA GLY A 316 20.54 -24.03 4.01
C GLY A 316 21.47 -25.08 4.64
N SER A 317 21.59 -26.24 3.99
CA SER A 317 22.48 -27.32 4.43
C SER A 317 23.91 -26.82 4.61
N ASP A 318 24.52 -27.17 5.74
CA ASP A 318 25.87 -26.75 6.15
C ASP A 318 26.07 -25.21 6.10
N SER A 319 24.99 -24.44 6.23
CA SER A 319 24.99 -22.98 6.14
C SER A 319 25.54 -22.42 4.82
N ALA A 320 25.38 -23.15 3.72
CA ALA A 320 25.91 -22.79 2.40
C ALA A 320 25.43 -21.42 1.87
N LYS A 321 24.25 -20.94 2.30
CA LYS A 321 23.72 -19.63 1.90
C LYS A 321 24.22 -18.48 2.77
N LEU A 322 24.93 -18.75 3.86
CA LEU A 322 25.37 -17.71 4.79
C LEU A 322 26.12 -16.55 4.10
N PRO A 323 27.11 -16.79 3.23
CA PRO A 323 27.76 -15.70 2.50
C PRO A 323 26.82 -14.79 1.73
N HIS A 324 25.81 -15.39 1.07
CA HIS A 324 24.83 -14.64 0.30
C HIS A 324 23.92 -13.79 1.22
N ILE A 325 23.49 -14.34 2.35
CA ILE A 325 22.70 -13.59 3.35
C ILE A 325 23.50 -12.40 3.91
N LEU A 326 24.77 -12.62 4.26
CA LEU A 326 25.63 -11.55 4.74
C LEU A 326 25.89 -10.50 3.65
N HIS A 327 26.09 -10.90 2.40
CA HIS A 327 26.18 -9.97 1.27
C HIS A 327 24.92 -9.11 1.14
N LEU A 328 23.74 -9.71 1.17
CA LEU A 328 22.46 -8.97 1.11
C LEU A 328 22.34 -7.93 2.25
N PHE A 329 22.65 -8.32 3.49
CA PHE A 329 22.64 -7.38 4.61
C PHE A 329 23.72 -6.29 4.47
N GLY A 330 24.93 -6.65 4.05
CA GLY A 330 26.02 -5.70 3.83
C GLY A 330 25.72 -4.69 2.72
N ALA A 331 24.97 -5.09 1.69
CA ALA A 331 24.55 -4.23 0.60
C ALA A 331 23.54 -3.15 1.06
N VAL A 332 22.60 -3.51 1.95
CA VAL A 332 21.55 -2.57 2.37
C VAL A 332 21.92 -1.74 3.59
N LEU A 333 22.76 -2.24 4.50
CA LEU A 333 23.15 -1.50 5.70
C LEU A 333 23.85 -0.18 5.33
N GLY A 334 23.29 0.93 5.81
CA GLY A 334 23.79 2.28 5.52
C GLY A 334 23.44 2.81 4.12
N SER A 335 22.54 2.15 3.39
CA SER A 335 21.88 2.68 2.20
C SER A 335 20.51 3.29 2.54
N ASP A 336 19.82 3.83 1.53
CA ASP A 336 18.44 4.30 1.62
C ASP A 336 17.40 3.19 1.41
N LEU A 337 17.82 1.92 1.28
CA LEU A 337 16.95 0.75 1.13
C LEU A 337 16.40 0.23 2.46
N VAL A 338 16.95 0.65 3.60
CA VAL A 338 16.47 0.24 4.92
C VAL A 338 16.35 1.45 5.84
N ASP A 339 15.29 1.46 6.66
CA ASP A 339 15.13 2.47 7.70
C ASP A 339 15.88 2.09 8.98
N GLU A 340 15.80 2.94 10.01
CA GLU A 340 16.48 2.73 11.29
C GLU A 340 16.00 1.44 11.97
N LYS A 341 14.68 1.16 11.92
CA LYS A 341 14.09 -0.04 12.54
C LYS A 341 14.56 -1.32 11.87
N ALA A 342 14.58 -1.35 10.54
CA ALA A 342 15.09 -2.47 9.77
C ALA A 342 16.60 -2.66 10.01
N THR A 343 17.36 -1.57 10.07
CA THR A 343 18.78 -1.58 10.42
C THR A 343 19.02 -2.24 11.78
N GLU A 344 18.31 -1.81 12.82
CA GLU A 344 18.41 -2.39 14.16
C GLU A 344 18.06 -3.89 14.18
N ARG A 345 17.01 -4.27 13.44
CA ARG A 345 16.57 -5.67 13.32
C ARG A 345 17.66 -6.54 12.69
N ILE A 346 18.23 -6.10 11.57
CA ILE A 346 19.29 -6.81 10.83
C ILE A 346 20.53 -6.96 11.72
N VAL A 347 21.01 -5.87 12.33
CA VAL A 347 22.19 -5.88 13.21
C VAL A 347 21.99 -6.83 14.40
N THR A 348 20.80 -6.82 14.99
CA THR A 348 20.46 -7.73 16.10
C THR A 348 20.56 -9.20 15.67
N SER A 349 20.02 -9.55 14.50
CA SER A 349 20.08 -10.93 13.98
C SER A 349 21.50 -11.35 13.58
N ILE A 350 22.30 -10.44 13.02
CA ILE A 350 23.73 -10.68 12.74
C ILE A 350 24.48 -11.00 14.04
N LYS A 351 24.29 -10.19 15.09
CA LYS A 351 24.94 -10.39 16.40
C LYS A 351 24.54 -11.72 17.05
N ARG A 352 23.27 -12.14 16.89
CA ARG A 352 22.80 -13.45 17.34
C ARG A 352 23.50 -14.59 16.60
N LEU A 353 23.62 -14.48 15.28
CA LEU A 353 24.32 -15.47 14.46
C LEU A 353 25.81 -15.58 14.85
N GLU A 354 26.50 -14.45 15.00
CA GLU A 354 27.91 -14.42 15.42
C GLU A 354 28.09 -15.07 16.80
N SER A 355 27.20 -14.75 17.75
CA SER A 355 27.24 -15.32 19.09
C SER A 355 26.96 -16.83 19.11
N ALA A 356 26.11 -17.31 18.21
CA ALA A 356 25.76 -18.73 18.11
C ALA A 356 26.88 -19.56 17.47
N ASN A 357 27.58 -19.03 16.45
CA ASN A 357 28.67 -19.73 15.79
C ASN A 357 29.71 -18.76 15.20
N GLN A 358 30.62 -18.29 16.05
CA GLN A 358 31.63 -17.32 15.68
C GLN A 358 32.53 -17.79 14.54
N LYS A 359 32.90 -19.08 14.51
CA LYS A 359 33.77 -19.62 13.45
C LYS A 359 33.09 -19.55 12.09
N LEU A 360 31.84 -20.04 12.03
CA LEU A 360 31.04 -20.01 10.81
C LEU A 360 30.80 -18.57 10.32
N PHE A 361 30.51 -17.66 11.25
CA PHE A 361 30.33 -16.25 10.92
C PHE A 361 31.58 -15.63 10.31
N GLN A 362 32.76 -15.89 10.88
CA GLN A 362 34.03 -15.42 10.34
C GLN A 362 34.34 -16.02 8.95
N GLU A 363 34.04 -17.30 8.74
CA GLU A 363 34.15 -17.95 7.42
C GLU A 363 33.23 -17.28 6.38
N GLY A 364 31.97 -17.00 6.76
CA GLY A 364 31.01 -16.29 5.91
C GLY A 364 31.44 -14.86 5.57
N CYS A 365 31.99 -14.12 6.53
CA CYS A 365 32.55 -12.79 6.31
C CYS A 365 33.80 -12.82 5.40
N GLY A 366 34.53 -13.93 5.33
CA GLY A 366 35.77 -14.06 4.57
C GLY A 366 35.63 -13.76 3.07
N VAL A 367 34.45 -14.04 2.50
CA VAL A 367 34.18 -13.88 1.05
C VAL A 367 33.50 -12.57 0.67
N LEU A 368 33.18 -11.71 1.65
CA LEU A 368 32.56 -10.41 1.42
C LEU A 368 33.60 -9.34 1.04
N SER A 369 33.14 -8.26 0.40
CA SER A 369 33.99 -7.09 0.16
C SER A 369 34.42 -6.42 1.47
N GLN A 370 35.47 -5.60 1.41
CA GLN A 370 35.93 -4.86 2.60
C GLN A 370 34.85 -3.91 3.13
N GLU A 371 34.08 -3.26 2.25
CA GLU A 371 33.02 -2.33 2.62
C GLU A 371 31.87 -3.06 3.35
N GLU A 372 31.39 -4.18 2.80
CA GLU A 372 30.32 -4.96 3.41
C GLU A 372 30.73 -5.52 4.78
N ARG A 373 31.96 -6.05 4.90
CA ARG A 373 32.48 -6.50 6.21
C ARG A 373 32.47 -5.39 7.25
N GLN A 374 32.86 -4.18 6.87
CA GLN A 374 32.85 -3.03 7.78
C GLN A 374 31.43 -2.63 8.21
N LYS A 375 30.42 -2.85 7.37
CA LYS A 375 29.02 -2.61 7.72
C LYS A 375 28.47 -3.69 8.66
N ILE A 376 28.85 -4.95 8.43
CA ILE A 376 28.35 -6.13 9.16
C ILE A 376 28.97 -6.31 10.55
N ILE A 377 30.26 -5.96 10.73
CA ILE A 377 31.01 -6.20 11.97
C ILE A 377 30.85 -5.06 13.01
N ARG A 378 30.03 -4.03 12.72
CA ARG A 378 29.69 -2.94 13.67
C ARG A 378 28.72 -3.41 14.76
#